data_AF-A0A936VLC6-F1
#
_entry.id   AF-A0A936VLC6-F1
#
_cell.length_a   1.000
_cell.length_b   1.000
_cell.length_c   1.000
_cell.angle_alpha   90.00
_cell.angle_beta   90.00
_cell.angle_gamma   90.00
#
_symmetry.space_group_name_H-M   'P 1'
#
loop_
_entity.id
_entity.type
_entity.pdbx_description
1 polymer ?
#
loop_
_entity_poly.entity_id
_entity_poly.type
_entity_poly.pdbx_seq_one_letter_code
_entity_poly.pdbx_strand_id
1 'polypeptide(L)'
;MLRHEYVHALLHDRLGSHAGALPTWLNEGLAMQLAGDSWPDLDEVMHGKLKVIPLASLEGPWGAFSAEASTIAYLEANSATHYLMERWGMARVDDLVKAFQAKASIATAFQDKLLISYEQFQRQWLERFEQARS
;
A
#
# COMPACT_ATOMS: atom_id res chain seq x y z
N MET A 1 3.36 -14.94 -7.27
CA MET A 1 3.03 -15.58 -5.97
C MET A 1 4.26 -15.90 -5.12
N LEU A 2 5.23 -16.74 -5.53
CA LEU A 2 6.34 -17.10 -4.61
C LEU A 2 7.19 -15.90 -4.15
N ARG A 3 7.47 -14.95 -5.05
CA ARG A 3 8.21 -13.72 -4.70
C ARG A 3 7.39 -12.81 -3.77
N HIS A 4 6.08 -12.74 -3.98
CA HIS A 4 5.14 -12.01 -3.10
C HIS A 4 5.21 -12.52 -1.66
N GLU A 5 5.06 -13.83 -1.45
CA GLU A 5 5.17 -14.45 -0.12
C GLU A 5 6.56 -14.27 0.51
N TYR A 6 7.61 -14.28 -0.32
CA TYR A 6 8.97 -14.02 0.16
C TYR A 6 9.13 -12.58 0.67
N VAL A 7 8.52 -11.59 0.01
CA VAL A 7 8.53 -10.21 0.50
C VAL A 7 7.78 -10.09 1.83
N HIS A 8 6.63 -10.75 1.99
CA HIS A 8 5.96 -10.78 3.30
C HIS A 8 6.84 -11.38 4.39
N ALA A 9 7.53 -12.48 4.11
CA ALA A 9 8.46 -13.08 5.07
C ALA A 9 9.59 -12.12 5.45
N LEU A 10 10.16 -11.38 4.49
CA LEU A 10 11.18 -10.36 4.75
C LEU A 10 10.65 -9.17 5.57
N LEU A 11 9.45 -8.68 5.26
CA LEU A 11 8.81 -7.61 6.03
C LEU A 11 8.51 -8.08 7.46
N HIS A 12 8.04 -9.31 7.62
CA HIS A 12 7.78 -9.91 8.93
C HIS A 12 9.06 -10.09 9.75
N ASP A 13 10.13 -10.62 9.16
CA ASP A 13 11.44 -10.77 9.81
C ASP A 13 11.98 -9.41 10.26
N ARG A 14 11.88 -8.40 9.38
CA ARG A 14 12.33 -7.04 9.66
C ARG A 14 11.53 -6.37 10.77
N LEU A 15 10.21 -6.51 10.78
CA LEU A 15 9.33 -5.90 11.78
C LEU A 15 9.31 -6.69 13.10
N GLY A 16 9.64 -7.99 13.05
CA GLY A 16 9.64 -8.90 14.19
C GLY A 16 8.27 -8.96 14.88
N SER A 17 8.26 -8.83 16.20
CA SER A 17 7.03 -8.78 17.02
C SER A 17 6.10 -7.60 16.69
N HIS A 18 6.51 -6.67 15.82
CA HIS A 18 5.76 -5.50 15.39
C HIS A 18 5.20 -5.64 13.97
N ALA A 19 5.17 -6.85 13.39
CA ALA A 19 4.65 -7.07 12.03
C ALA A 19 3.23 -6.51 11.82
N GLY A 20 2.37 -6.52 12.84
CA GLY A 20 1.03 -5.94 12.79
C GLY A 20 0.96 -4.41 12.86
N ALA A 21 2.09 -3.70 12.95
CA ALA A 21 2.12 -2.24 12.99
C ALA A 21 2.14 -1.60 11.58
N LEU A 22 2.44 -2.38 10.54
CA LEU A 22 2.39 -1.93 9.16
C LEU A 22 0.93 -1.97 8.66
N PRO A 23 0.39 -0.89 8.07
CA PRO A 23 -0.95 -0.90 7.47
C PRO A 23 -1.06 -1.98 6.39
N THR A 24 -2.17 -2.72 6.34
CA THR A 24 -2.35 -3.83 5.39
C THR A 24 -2.11 -3.42 3.94
N TRP A 25 -2.66 -2.28 3.51
CA TRP A 25 -2.45 -1.77 2.14
C TRP A 25 -0.97 -1.59 1.78
N LEU A 26 -0.14 -1.14 2.74
CA LEU A 26 1.28 -0.93 2.48
C LEU A 26 2.04 -2.25 2.51
N ASN A 27 1.65 -3.19 3.37
CA ASN A 27 2.22 -4.55 3.37
C ASN A 27 1.99 -5.25 2.03
N GLU A 28 0.74 -5.28 1.57
CA GLU A 28 0.37 -5.92 0.29
C GLU A 28 0.99 -5.18 -0.90
N GLY A 29 0.90 -3.86 -0.93
CA GLY A 29 1.47 -3.07 -2.01
C GLY A 29 2.99 -3.23 -2.12
N LEU A 30 3.73 -3.29 -1.00
CA LEU A 30 5.17 -3.56 -1.02
C LEU A 30 5.48 -4.97 -1.51
N ALA A 31 4.69 -5.96 -1.08
CA ALA A 31 4.82 -7.33 -1.56
C ALA A 31 4.65 -7.42 -3.08
N MET A 32 3.66 -6.72 -3.63
CA MET A 32 3.41 -6.69 -5.08
C MET A 32 4.48 -5.93 -5.85
N GLN A 33 4.84 -4.72 -5.40
CA GLN A 33 5.82 -3.86 -6.08
C GLN A 33 7.22 -4.49 -6.09
N LEU A 34 7.64 -5.13 -5.00
CA LEU A 34 8.96 -5.74 -4.88
C LEU A 34 9.02 -7.14 -5.49
N ALA A 35 7.90 -7.87 -5.55
CA ALA A 35 7.84 -9.15 -6.25
C ALA A 35 7.98 -8.99 -7.76
N GLY A 36 7.49 -7.88 -8.33
CA GLY A 36 7.49 -7.65 -9.77
C GLY A 36 6.74 -8.73 -10.56
N ASP A 37 5.76 -9.37 -9.92
CA ASP A 37 4.85 -10.30 -10.57
C ASP A 37 3.80 -9.50 -11.38
N SER A 38 3.36 -10.04 -12.53
CA SER A 38 2.22 -9.49 -13.27
C SER A 38 0.91 -9.93 -12.62
N TRP A 39 -0.08 -9.03 -12.56
CA TRP A 39 -1.38 -9.26 -11.93
C TRP A 39 -2.54 -8.94 -12.90
N PRO A 40 -2.85 -9.84 -13.85
CA PRO A 40 -3.80 -9.55 -14.94
C PRO A 40 -5.18 -9.11 -14.48
N ASP A 41 -5.69 -9.70 -13.39
CA ASP A 41 -7.01 -9.35 -12.83
C ASP A 41 -7.07 -7.87 -12.38
N LEU A 42 -5.94 -7.29 -11.95
CA LEU A 42 -5.88 -5.89 -11.55
C LEU A 42 -5.86 -4.96 -12.77
N ASP A 43 -5.20 -5.36 -13.85
CA ASP A 43 -5.19 -4.60 -15.11
C ASP A 43 -6.60 -4.52 -15.70
N GLU A 44 -7.37 -5.63 -15.65
CA GLU A 44 -8.77 -5.64 -16.09
C GLU A 44 -9.64 -4.71 -15.25
N VAL A 45 -9.49 -4.74 -13.92
CA VAL A 45 -10.27 -3.90 -12.99
C VAL A 45 -9.86 -2.43 -13.11
N MET A 46 -8.59 -2.13 -13.39
CA MET A 46 -8.08 -0.76 -13.54
C MET A 46 -8.85 0.02 -14.61
N HIS A 47 -9.16 -0.62 -15.73
CA HIS A 47 -9.89 -0.01 -16.86
C HIS A 47 -11.41 -0.16 -16.76
N GLY A 48 -11.93 -0.88 -15.74
CA GLY A 48 -13.35 -1.07 -15.49
C GLY A 48 -14.00 0.06 -14.68
N LYS A 49 -15.30 -0.08 -14.41
CA LYS A 49 -15.99 0.74 -13.39
C LYS A 49 -15.69 0.14 -12.01
N LEU A 50 -15.04 0.89 -11.13
CA LEU A 50 -14.91 0.51 -9.72
C LEU A 50 -15.17 1.69 -8.81
N LYS A 51 -15.48 1.40 -7.54
CA LYS A 51 -15.62 2.39 -6.48
C LYS A 51 -14.37 2.37 -5.62
N VAL A 52 -13.66 3.51 -5.59
CA VAL A 52 -12.42 3.63 -4.81
C VAL A 52 -12.68 3.46 -3.31
N ILE A 53 -11.82 2.71 -2.64
CA ILE A 53 -11.83 2.53 -1.19
C ILE A 53 -10.82 3.53 -0.57
N PRO A 54 -11.19 4.32 0.45
CA PRO A 54 -10.22 5.16 1.14
C PRO A 54 -9.10 4.30 1.75
N LEU A 55 -7.83 4.70 1.60
CA LEU A 55 -6.70 3.95 2.15
C LEU A 55 -6.81 3.73 3.66
N ALA A 56 -7.42 4.69 4.38
CA ALA A 56 -7.75 4.55 5.80
C ALA A 56 -8.64 3.32 6.11
N SER A 57 -9.51 2.93 5.18
CA SER A 57 -10.34 1.72 5.29
C SER A 57 -9.58 0.44 4.91
N LEU A 58 -8.39 0.56 4.32
CA LEU A 58 -7.52 -0.55 3.93
C LEU A 58 -6.36 -0.79 4.90
N GLU A 59 -6.32 -0.08 6.04
CA GLU A 59 -5.29 -0.28 7.08
C GLU A 59 -5.50 -1.58 7.87
N GLY A 60 -6.75 -2.03 7.99
CA GLY A 60 -7.16 -3.22 8.75
C GLY A 60 -7.17 -4.50 7.92
N PRO A 61 -7.66 -5.62 8.49
CA PRO A 61 -7.74 -6.90 7.81
C PRO A 61 -8.83 -6.91 6.73
N TRP A 62 -8.54 -7.54 5.59
CA TRP A 62 -9.47 -7.62 4.45
C TRP A 62 -10.33 -8.89 4.40
N GLY A 63 -10.25 -9.75 5.43
CA GLY A 63 -10.94 -11.06 5.43
C GLY A 63 -12.47 -11.01 5.35
N ALA A 64 -13.08 -9.85 5.59
CA ALA A 64 -14.53 -9.64 5.47
C ALA A 64 -14.95 -9.01 4.12
N PHE A 65 -14.01 -8.70 3.23
CA PHE A 65 -14.32 -8.10 1.94
C PHE A 65 -14.91 -9.14 0.98
N SER A 66 -15.79 -8.68 0.08
CA SER A 66 -16.21 -9.48 -1.08
C SER A 66 -15.02 -9.70 -2.01
N ALA A 67 -15.10 -10.70 -2.91
CA ALA A 67 -14.04 -10.94 -3.89
C ALA A 67 -13.72 -9.69 -4.74
N GLU A 68 -14.76 -8.95 -5.14
CA GLU A 68 -14.62 -7.68 -5.87
C GLU A 68 -13.90 -6.61 -5.03
N ALA A 69 -14.34 -6.41 -3.77
CA ALA A 69 -13.73 -5.42 -2.88
C ALA A 69 -12.28 -5.78 -2.53
N SER A 70 -11.95 -7.06 -2.37
CA SER A 70 -10.58 -7.53 -2.19
C SER A 70 -9.72 -7.22 -3.40
N THR A 71 -10.22 -7.47 -4.62
CA THR A 71 -9.49 -7.17 -5.86
C THR A 71 -9.20 -5.67 -5.98
N ILE A 72 -10.19 -4.83 -5.66
CA ILE A 72 -10.02 -3.38 -5.62
C ILE A 72 -9.00 -2.96 -4.55
N ALA A 73 -9.04 -3.57 -3.36
CA ALA A 73 -8.09 -3.28 -2.28
C ALA A 73 -6.63 -3.59 -2.69
N TYR A 74 -6.38 -4.73 -3.35
CA TYR A 74 -5.05 -5.05 -3.89
C TYR A 74 -4.62 -4.08 -4.99
N LEU A 75 -5.51 -3.72 -5.91
CA LEU A 75 -5.22 -2.75 -6.97
C LEU A 75 -4.82 -1.39 -6.38
N GLU A 76 -5.59 -0.89 -5.42
CA GLU A 76 -5.33 0.40 -4.77
C GLU A 76 -4.07 0.37 -3.92
N ALA A 77 -3.85 -0.69 -3.15
CA ALA A 77 -2.63 -0.90 -2.36
C ALA A 77 -1.37 -0.89 -3.24
N ASN A 78 -1.43 -1.62 -4.35
CA ASN A 78 -0.34 -1.68 -5.33
C ASN A 78 -0.07 -0.31 -5.95
N SER A 79 -1.12 0.37 -6.41
CA SER A 79 -1.04 1.71 -7.01
C SER A 79 -0.53 2.77 -6.03
N ALA A 80 -1.05 2.78 -4.80
CA ALA A 80 -0.63 3.73 -3.77
C ALA A 80 0.82 3.51 -3.35
N THR A 81 1.26 2.26 -3.27
CA THR A 81 2.65 1.94 -2.96
C THR A 81 3.57 2.30 -4.12
N HIS A 82 3.18 2.02 -5.36
CA HIS A 82 3.92 2.48 -6.54
C HIS A 82 4.09 4.00 -6.52
N TYR A 83 3.01 4.74 -6.27
CA TYR A 83 3.05 6.21 -6.18
C TYR A 83 3.96 6.71 -5.05
N LEU A 84 3.91 6.07 -3.89
CA LEU A 84 4.79 6.36 -2.76
C LEU A 84 6.27 6.16 -3.15
N MET A 85 6.59 5.05 -3.81
CA MET A 85 7.94 4.72 -4.29
C MET A 85 8.41 5.69 -5.38
N GLU A 86 7.56 6.01 -6.35
CA GLU A 86 7.88 6.92 -7.46
C GLU A 86 8.22 8.33 -6.93
N ARG A 87 7.43 8.83 -5.96
CA ARG A 87 7.54 10.21 -5.49
C ARG A 87 8.58 10.42 -4.40
N TRP A 88 8.78 9.46 -3.50
CA TRP A 88 9.69 9.62 -2.37
C TRP A 88 10.89 8.66 -2.39
N GLY A 89 10.88 7.65 -3.26
CA GLY A 89 11.93 6.66 -3.37
C GLY A 89 11.97 5.66 -2.21
N MET A 90 12.70 4.56 -2.42
CA MET A 90 12.78 3.46 -1.46
C MET A 90 13.39 3.84 -0.11
N ALA A 91 14.26 4.86 -0.05
CA ALA A 91 14.84 5.31 1.22
C ALA A 91 13.75 5.86 2.17
N ARG A 92 12.76 6.58 1.64
CA ARG A 92 11.65 7.11 2.46
C ARG A 92 10.62 6.05 2.81
N VAL A 93 10.39 5.09 1.92
CA VAL A 93 9.62 3.88 2.24
C VAL A 93 10.26 3.12 3.40
N ASP A 94 11.58 2.96 3.38
CA ASP A 94 12.35 2.33 4.45
C ASP A 94 12.21 3.08 5.79
N ASP A 95 12.27 4.42 5.76
CA ASP A 95 12.02 5.29 6.92
C ASP A 95 10.60 5.11 7.50
N LEU A 96 9.59 4.94 6.65
CA LEU A 96 8.21 4.66 7.08
C LEU A 96 8.09 3.29 7.73
N VAL A 97 8.65 2.24 7.13
CA VAL A 97 8.64 0.89 7.71
C VAL A 97 9.28 0.89 9.10
N LYS A 98 10.40 1.61 9.27
CA LYS A 98 11.04 1.81 10.59
C LYS A 98 10.15 2.59 11.57
N ALA A 99 9.43 3.62 11.10
CA ALA A 99 8.50 4.37 11.94
C ALA A 99 7.36 3.48 12.45
N PHE A 100 6.80 2.62 11.58
CA PHE A 100 5.77 1.65 11.96
C PHE A 100 6.31 0.59 12.92
N GLN A 101 7.53 0.10 12.71
CA GLN A 101 8.21 -0.77 13.67
C GLN A 101 8.28 -0.12 15.07
N ALA A 102 8.52 1.19 15.12
CA ALA A 102 8.51 1.99 16.36
C ALA A 102 7.09 2.36 16.85
N LYS A 103 6.03 1.77 16.29
CA LYS A 103 4.62 2.00 16.62
C LYS A 103 4.13 3.43 16.38
N ALA A 104 4.76 4.17 15.46
CA ALA A 104 4.23 5.45 15.03
C ALA A 104 2.85 5.26 14.36
N SER A 105 1.91 6.15 14.64
CA SER A 105 0.67 6.21 13.87
C SER A 105 0.96 6.55 12.41
N ILE A 106 0.09 6.16 11.48
CA ILE A 106 0.25 6.52 10.07
C ILE A 106 0.30 8.04 9.85
N ALA A 107 -0.53 8.79 10.57
CA ALA A 107 -0.52 10.25 10.52
C ALA A 107 0.85 10.82 10.95
N THR A 108 1.42 10.31 12.05
CA THR A 108 2.75 10.69 12.54
C THR A 108 3.85 10.29 11.57
N ALA A 109 3.83 9.05 11.08
CA ALA A 109 4.85 8.54 10.17
C ALA A 109 4.89 9.35 8.86
N PHE A 110 3.73 9.66 8.28
CA PHE A 110 3.65 10.48 7.07
C PHE A 110 4.11 11.90 7.31
N GLN A 111 3.67 12.52 8.40
CA GLN A 111 4.09 13.89 8.74
C GLN A 111 5.60 13.98 8.95
N ASP A 112 6.19 13.04 9.70
CA ASP A 112 7.61 13.08 10.06
C ASP A 112 8.54 12.66 8.93
N LYS A 113 8.13 11.65 8.12
CA LYS A 113 9.01 11.06 7.09
C LYS A 113 8.79 11.65 5.71
N LEU A 114 7.56 12.04 5.38
CA LEU A 114 7.19 12.54 4.05
C LEU A 114 6.88 14.05 4.04
N LEU A 115 6.78 14.69 5.21
CA LEU A 115 6.44 16.12 5.38
C LEU A 115 5.06 16.49 4.79
N ILE A 116 4.16 15.52 4.72
CA ILE A 116 2.77 15.70 4.30
C ILE A 116 1.84 14.93 5.24
N SER A 117 0.59 15.38 5.35
CA SER A 117 -0.42 14.61 6.08
C SER A 117 -0.85 13.36 5.30
N TYR A 118 -1.35 12.37 6.01
CA TYR A 118 -1.88 11.15 5.36
C TYR A 118 -3.08 11.46 4.45
N GLU A 119 -3.92 12.43 4.82
CA GLU A 119 -5.02 12.90 3.96
C GLU A 119 -4.50 13.57 2.68
N GLN A 120 -3.44 14.36 2.77
CA GLN A 120 -2.78 14.95 1.60
C GLN A 120 -2.23 13.87 0.68
N PHE A 121 -1.61 12.83 1.23
CA PHE A 121 -1.15 11.68 0.46
C PHE A 121 -2.31 11.00 -0.28
N GLN A 122 -3.39 10.65 0.44
CA GLN A 122 -4.54 9.98 -0.15
C GLN A 122 -5.13 10.79 -1.32
N ARG A 123 -5.30 12.10 -1.14
CA ARG A 123 -5.82 12.98 -2.20
C ARG A 123 -4.89 13.02 -3.43
N GLN A 124 -3.59 13.22 -3.22
CA GLN A 124 -2.63 13.35 -4.32
C GLN A 124 -2.42 12.03 -5.07
N TRP A 125 -2.44 10.90 -4.35
CA TRP A 125 -2.46 9.58 -4.97
C TRP A 125 -3.74 9.37 -5.77
N LEU A 126 -4.91 9.70 -5.21
CA LEU A 126 -6.19 9.50 -5.89
C LEU A 126 -6.27 10.30 -7.19
N GLU A 127 -5.82 11.56 -7.19
CA GLU A 127 -5.72 12.37 -8.41
C GLU A 127 -4.85 11.69 -9.47
N ARG A 128 -3.70 11.13 -9.08
CA ARG A 128 -2.81 10.40 -9.99
C ARG A 128 -3.42 9.09 -10.49
N PHE A 129 -4.13 8.37 -9.61
CA PHE A 129 -4.81 7.12 -9.92
C PHE A 129 -5.89 7.33 -10.97
N GLU A 130 -6.76 8.32 -10.78
CA GLU A 130 -7.83 8.64 -11.75
C GLU A 130 -7.27 9.11 -13.11
N GLN A 131 -6.16 9.85 -13.11
CA GLN A 131 -5.46 10.22 -14.35
C GLN A 131 -4.90 9.02 -15.11
N ALA A 132 -4.40 8.00 -14.40
CA ALA A 132 -3.85 6.79 -15.03
C ALA A 132 -4.95 5.88 -15.63
N ARG A 133 -6.21 6.10 -15.23
CA ARG A 133 -7.39 5.36 -15.71
C ARG A 133 -8.09 5.97 -16.91
N SER A 134 -7.85 7.26 -17.14
CA SER A 134 -8.48 8.07 -18.19
C SER A 134 -7.81 7.83 -19.53
#